data_AF-A0A8D8ET34-F1
#
_entry.id   AF-A0A8D8ET34-F1
#
_cell.length_a   1.000
_cell.length_b   1.000
_cell.length_c   1.000
_cell.angle_alpha   90.00
_cell.angle_beta   90.00
_cell.angle_gamma   90.00
#
_symmetry.space_group_name_H-M   'P 1'
#
loop_
_entity.id
_entity.type
_entity.pdbx_description
1 polymer ?
#
loop_
_entity_poly.entity_id
_entity_poly.type
_entity_poly.pdbx_seq_one_letter_code
_entity_poly.pdbx_strand_id
1 'polypeptide(L)'
;MWPFLFPGCPEETNANRAEGEDLPPVSNITSQLEECDFGIVGSGEETEYTLERFDATSHAVTHKTSLGGNGPLFSLPLRPEFPPAIALRHDVDACLWLQQPGDEWSLRHEGTLHAFGYVQASKQQRKFLSCSPDLSYALICEAERHIFIYKASYGAEGLRHRNGSQVSIGQQKLVSLEGSGEIIGLCAENDCAILLTESHVLVLQ
;
A
#
# COMPACT_ATOMS: atom_id res chain seq x y z
N MET A 1 -2.25 -18.98 25.42
CA MET A 1 -1.98 -19.96 24.36
C MET A 1 -1.47 -19.17 23.16
N TRP A 2 -0.15 -19.12 23.03
CA TRP A 2 0.69 -18.45 22.04
C TRP A 2 1.66 -19.54 21.57
N PRO A 3 2.12 -19.63 20.31
CA PRO A 3 3.15 -20.60 20.00
C PRO A 3 4.53 -20.03 20.39
N PHE A 4 5.23 -20.83 21.18
CA PHE A 4 6.65 -20.75 21.50
C PHE A 4 7.49 -20.97 20.24
N LEU A 5 8.58 -20.22 20.09
CA LEU A 5 9.67 -20.55 19.16
C LEU A 5 10.61 -21.56 19.84
N PHE A 6 10.82 -22.72 19.21
CA PHE A 6 11.84 -23.68 19.64
C PHE A 6 13.23 -23.24 19.16
N PRO A 7 14.30 -23.38 19.99
CA PRO A 7 15.67 -23.22 19.54
C PRO A 7 16.10 -24.50 18.84
N GLY A 8 16.24 -24.44 17.52
CA GLY A 8 16.69 -25.58 16.72
C GLY A 8 16.68 -25.22 15.25
N CYS A 9 17.78 -24.66 14.76
CA CYS A 9 18.08 -24.73 13.34
C CYS A 9 18.31 -26.21 12.99
N PRO A 10 17.64 -26.80 11.98
CA PRO A 10 18.02 -28.13 11.52
C PRO A 10 19.42 -28.02 10.90
N GLU A 11 20.35 -28.86 11.35
CA GLU A 11 21.60 -29.08 10.61
C GLU A 11 21.26 -29.52 9.19
N GLU A 12 21.91 -28.90 8.21
CA GLU A 12 21.73 -29.22 6.79
C GLU A 12 22.05 -30.70 6.55
N THR A 13 21.00 -31.51 6.57
CA THR A 13 21.09 -32.92 6.23
C THR A 13 21.02 -32.98 4.73
N ASN A 14 22.18 -33.22 4.13
CA ASN A 14 22.34 -33.51 2.71
C ASN A 14 21.65 -34.86 2.41
N ALA A 15 20.33 -34.83 2.25
CA ALA A 15 19.51 -35.99 1.94
C ALA A 15 19.31 -36.09 0.43
N ASN A 16 19.87 -37.15 -0.15
CA ASN A 16 19.75 -37.54 -1.55
C ASN A 16 18.32 -37.35 -2.08
N ARG A 17 18.14 -36.35 -2.96
CA ARG A 17 16.88 -36.10 -3.65
C ARG A 17 16.67 -37.20 -4.68
N ALA A 18 15.65 -38.03 -4.48
CA ALA A 18 15.18 -38.95 -5.50
C ALA A 18 14.73 -38.15 -6.73
N GLU A 19 15.29 -38.49 -7.88
CA GLU A 19 14.83 -37.98 -9.18
C GLU A 19 13.40 -38.48 -9.43
N GLY A 20 12.49 -37.57 -9.80
CA GLY A 20 11.27 -37.96 -10.53
C GLY A 20 9.91 -37.77 -9.85
N GLU A 21 9.68 -36.68 -9.11
CA GLU A 21 8.32 -36.14 -8.98
C GLU A 21 8.31 -34.68 -9.46
N ASP A 22 7.85 -34.50 -10.70
CA ASP A 22 7.54 -33.19 -11.31
C ASP A 22 6.39 -32.55 -10.53
N LEU A 23 6.74 -31.82 -9.46
CA LEU A 23 5.87 -30.77 -8.97
C LEU A 23 5.67 -29.79 -10.13
N PRO A 24 4.42 -29.35 -10.40
CA PRO A 24 4.19 -28.38 -11.46
C PRO A 24 5.09 -27.17 -11.18
N PRO A 25 5.80 -26.64 -12.18
CA PRO A 25 6.63 -25.47 -11.99
C PRO A 25 5.76 -24.37 -11.39
N VAL A 26 6.24 -23.77 -10.30
CA VAL A 26 5.64 -22.54 -9.76
C VAL A 26 5.47 -21.60 -10.94
N SER A 27 4.22 -21.27 -11.27
CA SER A 27 3.80 -20.66 -12.54
C SER A 27 4.37 -19.26 -12.79
N ASN A 28 5.11 -18.69 -11.83
CA ASN A 28 5.54 -17.30 -11.85
C ASN A 28 7.07 -17.11 -11.69
N ILE A 29 7.91 -18.06 -12.10
CA ILE A 29 9.38 -17.84 -12.08
C ILE A 29 9.84 -16.95 -13.26
N THR A 30 9.01 -16.76 -14.27
CA THR A 30 9.32 -15.95 -15.47
C THR A 30 8.68 -14.55 -15.48
N SER A 31 8.01 -14.12 -14.41
CA SER A 31 7.58 -12.71 -14.33
C SER A 31 8.83 -11.84 -14.36
N GLN A 32 8.97 -11.04 -15.41
CA GLN A 32 10.05 -10.07 -15.50
C GLN A 32 9.93 -9.14 -14.30
N LEU A 33 11.00 -9.02 -13.52
CA LEU A 33 11.04 -8.06 -12.40
C LEU A 33 10.78 -6.67 -12.96
N GLU A 34 9.76 -6.00 -12.45
CA GLU A 34 9.37 -4.67 -12.90
C GLU A 34 10.10 -3.60 -12.06
N GLU A 35 10.15 -2.35 -12.54
CA GLU A 35 10.75 -1.23 -11.81
C GLU A 35 10.22 -1.07 -10.37
N CYS A 36 9.02 -1.61 -10.09
CA CYS A 36 8.40 -1.63 -8.77
C CYS A 36 9.06 -2.60 -7.78
N ASP A 37 9.73 -3.65 -8.27
CA ASP A 37 10.38 -4.69 -7.46
C ASP A 37 11.77 -4.26 -6.99
N PHE A 38 12.32 -3.26 -7.67
CA PHE A 38 13.56 -2.60 -7.33
C PHE A 38 13.24 -1.40 -6.43
N GLY A 39 13.51 -1.51 -5.12
CA GLY A 39 13.32 -0.41 -4.18
C GLY A 39 14.07 0.83 -4.63
N ILE A 40 13.36 1.95 -4.89
CA ILE A 40 13.85 3.23 -5.46
C ILE A 40 15.31 3.17 -5.94
N VAL A 41 15.56 2.46 -7.05
CA VAL A 41 16.91 2.27 -7.61
C VAL A 41 17.28 3.50 -8.43
N GLY A 42 17.53 4.61 -7.73
CA GLY A 42 18.09 5.84 -8.28
C GLY A 42 19.51 6.13 -7.79
N SER A 43 19.94 5.48 -6.71
CA SER A 43 21.27 5.61 -6.12
C SER A 43 21.81 4.19 -5.92
N GLY A 44 23.03 3.90 -6.38
CA GLY A 44 23.67 2.58 -6.32
C GLY A 44 23.98 2.03 -4.92
N GLU A 45 23.15 2.34 -3.93
CA GLU A 45 23.14 1.82 -2.57
C GLU A 45 21.77 1.19 -2.32
N GLU A 46 21.76 -0.06 -1.85
CA GLU A 46 20.55 -0.75 -1.37
C GLU A 46 19.99 0.05 -0.19
N THR A 47 19.05 0.95 -0.47
CA THR A 47 18.45 1.80 0.56
C THR A 47 17.50 0.96 1.40
N GLU A 48 17.90 0.63 2.63
CA GLU A 48 17.05 -0.06 3.58
C GLU A 48 16.23 0.93 4.40
N TYR A 49 14.92 0.73 4.42
CA TYR A 49 14.00 1.52 5.22
C TYR A 49 13.74 0.84 6.56
N THR A 50 13.64 1.63 7.62
CA THR A 50 13.29 1.15 8.95
C THR A 50 12.17 2.00 9.54
N LEU A 51 11.30 1.37 10.31
CA LEU A 51 10.32 2.05 11.15
C LEU A 51 10.83 2.04 12.58
N GLU A 52 11.05 3.23 13.12
CA GLU A 52 11.58 3.42 14.46
C GLU A 52 10.62 4.23 15.33
N ARG A 53 10.42 3.77 16.58
CA ARG A 53 9.68 4.52 17.59
C ARG A 53 10.66 5.16 18.57
N PHE A 54 10.60 6.47 18.65
CA PHE A 54 11.36 7.26 19.62
C PHE A 54 10.53 7.52 20.87
N ASP A 55 11.15 7.33 22.03
CA ASP A 55 10.60 7.86 23.28
C ASP A 55 10.87 9.37 23.37
N ALA A 56 9.80 10.14 23.60
CA ALA A 56 9.87 11.60 23.55
C ALA A 56 10.68 12.21 24.70
N THR A 57 10.92 11.47 25.79
CA THR A 57 11.64 11.98 26.97
C THR A 57 13.12 11.64 26.93
N SER A 58 13.45 10.38 26.66
CA SER A 58 14.81 9.86 26.61
C SER A 58 15.48 10.02 25.25
N HIS A 59 14.71 10.31 24.20
CA HIS A 59 15.14 10.36 22.80
C HIS A 59 15.77 9.04 22.31
N ALA A 60 15.51 7.94 23.03
CA ALA A 60 16.00 6.62 22.67
C ALA A 60 15.03 5.91 21.72
N VAL A 61 15.58 5.07 20.84
CA VAL A 61 14.79 4.14 20.02
C VAL A 61 14.28 3.03 20.93
N THR A 62 12.96 2.91 21.05
CA THR A 62 12.30 1.87 21.87
C THR A 62 11.93 0.64 21.06
N HIS A 63 11.61 0.83 19.77
CA HIS A 63 11.22 -0.22 18.84
C HIS A 63 11.80 0.10 17.48
N LYS A 64 12.26 -0.93 16.77
CA LYS A 64 12.82 -0.83 15.43
C LYS A 64 12.43 -2.06 14.63
N THR A 65 11.94 -1.86 13.42
CA THR A 65 11.70 -2.94 12.45
C THR A 65 12.22 -2.54 11.08
N SER A 66 12.78 -3.49 10.34
CA SER A 66 13.13 -3.27 8.93
C SER A 66 11.88 -3.35 8.06
N LEU A 67 11.81 -2.48 7.06
CA LEU A 67 10.83 -2.49 5.97
C LEU A 67 11.45 -2.98 4.66
N GLY A 68 12.74 -3.33 4.67
CA GLY A 68 13.49 -3.72 3.47
C GLY A 68 13.70 -2.55 2.50
N GLY A 69 13.79 -2.87 1.21
CA GLY A 69 14.10 -1.89 0.16
C GLY A 69 12.93 -0.98 -0.26
N ASN A 70 11.71 -1.26 0.17
CA ASN A 70 10.54 -0.47 -0.18
C ASN A 70 10.10 0.37 1.02
N GLY A 71 10.28 1.69 0.91
CA GLY A 71 9.82 2.63 1.93
C GLY A 71 8.29 2.70 2.00
N PRO A 72 7.75 3.39 3.02
CA PRO A 72 6.33 3.68 3.10
C PRO A 72 5.81 4.36 1.82
N LEU A 73 4.63 3.92 1.35
CA LEU A 73 3.99 4.51 0.17
C LEU A 73 3.43 5.89 0.49
N PHE A 74 2.72 6.01 1.61
CA PHE A 74 2.15 7.26 2.12
C PHE A 74 1.70 7.08 3.59
N SER A 75 1.34 8.18 4.24
CA SER A 75 0.71 8.16 5.56
C SER A 75 -0.51 9.09 5.57
N LEU A 76 -1.54 8.72 6.32
CA LEU A 76 -2.75 9.53 6.44
C LEU A 76 -3.49 9.35 7.78
N PRO A 77 -4.26 10.33 8.24
CA PRO A 77 -5.21 10.14 9.33
C PRO A 77 -6.36 9.23 8.88
N LEU A 78 -6.33 7.95 9.28
CA LEU A 78 -7.35 6.97 8.88
C LEU A 78 -8.50 6.88 9.91
N ARG A 79 -8.19 7.05 11.20
CA ARG A 79 -9.16 6.99 12.30
C ARG A 79 -9.04 8.24 13.17
N PRO A 80 -10.14 8.85 13.59
CA PRO A 80 -10.11 9.93 14.58
C PRO A 80 -9.40 9.48 15.86
N GLU A 81 -8.60 10.33 16.47
CA GLU A 81 -7.86 10.08 17.73
C GLU A 81 -6.70 9.08 17.66
N PHE A 82 -6.45 8.47 16.49
CA PHE A 82 -5.28 7.62 16.28
C PHE A 82 -4.17 8.41 15.55
N PRO A 83 -2.90 8.04 15.74
CA PRO A 83 -1.81 8.49 14.87
C PRO A 83 -2.12 8.16 13.40
N PRO A 84 -1.51 8.87 12.43
CA PRO A 84 -1.63 8.52 11.01
C PRO A 84 -1.29 7.05 10.75
N ALA A 85 -2.13 6.38 9.95
CA ALA A 85 -1.81 5.08 9.40
C ALA A 85 -0.65 5.20 8.42
N ILE A 86 0.15 4.13 8.33
CA ILE A 86 1.24 4.01 7.37
C ILE A 86 0.83 2.97 6.33
N ALA A 87 0.86 3.35 5.05
CA ALA A 87 0.65 2.44 3.94
C ALA A 87 1.99 1.83 3.52
N LEU A 88 2.12 0.51 3.63
CA LEU A 88 3.31 -0.24 3.24
C LEU A 88 3.00 -1.08 2.00
N ARG A 89 3.95 -1.16 1.08
CA ARG A 89 3.84 -2.07 -0.07
C ARG A 89 3.96 -3.52 0.41
N HIS A 90 3.05 -4.37 -0.05
CA HIS A 90 3.18 -5.82 0.07
C HIS A 90 2.82 -6.43 -1.29
N ASP A 91 3.83 -6.94 -2.01
CA ASP A 91 3.67 -7.36 -3.40
C ASP A 91 3.05 -6.23 -4.27
N VAL A 92 1.96 -6.47 -4.98
CA VAL A 92 1.28 -5.46 -5.81
C VAL A 92 0.32 -4.56 -5.02
N ASP A 93 0.10 -4.85 -3.74
CA ASP A 93 -0.91 -4.19 -2.90
C ASP A 93 -0.30 -3.10 -2.00
N ALA A 94 -1.19 -2.27 -1.43
CA ALA A 94 -0.84 -1.38 -0.32
C ALA A 94 -1.60 -1.79 0.95
N CYS A 95 -0.87 -2.20 1.99
CA CYS A 95 -1.41 -2.60 3.27
C CYS A 95 -1.31 -1.45 4.28
N LEU A 96 -2.42 -1.13 4.93
CA LEU A 96 -2.51 0.01 5.85
C LEU A 96 -2.38 -0.49 7.29
N TRP A 97 -1.44 0.11 8.00
CA TRP A 97 -1.09 -0.25 9.37
C TRP A 97 -1.31 0.94 10.29
N LEU A 98 -2.09 0.73 11.36
CA LEU A 98 -2.45 1.76 12.32
C LEU A 98 -1.89 1.41 13.69
N GLN A 99 -1.14 2.35 14.28
CA GLN A 99 -0.64 2.20 15.64
C GLN A 99 -1.82 2.13 16.62
N GLN A 100 -1.80 1.13 17.49
CA GLN A 100 -2.82 0.99 18.53
C GLN A 100 -2.43 1.77 19.79
N PRO A 101 -3.40 2.40 20.48
CA PRO A 101 -3.19 2.95 21.81
C PRO A 101 -3.04 1.80 22.82
N GLY A 102 -2.22 2.01 23.84
CA GLY A 102 -1.99 1.03 24.91
C GLY A 102 -0.60 1.14 25.51
N ASP A 103 -0.36 0.36 26.56
CA ASP A 103 0.92 0.31 27.25
C ASP A 103 2.00 -0.41 26.41
N GLU A 104 1.59 -1.42 25.65
CA GLU A 104 2.45 -2.10 24.67
C GLU A 104 2.27 -1.49 23.27
N TRP A 105 3.40 -1.22 22.61
CA TRP A 105 3.37 -0.70 21.25
C TRP A 105 3.04 -1.81 20.25
N SER A 106 2.04 -1.54 19.39
CA SER A 106 1.66 -2.47 18.32
C SER A 106 1.07 -1.73 17.11
N LEU A 107 1.14 -2.38 15.96
CA LEU A 107 0.49 -1.97 14.72
C LEU A 107 -0.61 -2.97 14.38
N ARG A 108 -1.79 -2.47 14.03
CA ARG A 108 -2.91 -3.27 13.52
C ARG A 108 -3.06 -3.07 12.02
N HIS A 109 -3.23 -4.16 11.29
CA HIS A 109 -3.63 -4.10 9.89
C HIS A 109 -5.09 -3.64 9.78
N GLU A 110 -5.33 -2.49 9.15
CA GLU A 110 -6.68 -1.93 8.94
C GLU A 110 -7.32 -2.43 7.65
N GLY A 111 -6.50 -2.75 6.64
CA GLY A 111 -6.96 -3.33 5.39
C GLY A 111 -5.98 -3.09 4.25
N THR A 112 -6.39 -3.57 3.08
CA THR A 112 -5.54 -3.67 1.90
C THR A 112 -6.20 -2.96 0.71
N LEU A 113 -5.46 -2.06 0.07
CA LEU A 113 -5.82 -1.48 -1.22
C LEU A 113 -5.22 -2.37 -2.31
N HIS A 114 -6.04 -3.26 -2.86
CA HIS A 114 -5.60 -4.24 -3.85
C HIS A 114 -5.07 -3.58 -5.13
N ALA A 115 -3.97 -4.11 -5.66
CA ALA A 115 -3.17 -3.63 -6.79
C ALA A 115 -2.67 -2.18 -6.67
N PHE A 116 -2.91 -1.48 -5.56
CA PHE A 116 -2.61 -0.06 -5.45
C PHE A 116 -1.10 0.22 -5.45
N GLY A 117 -0.30 -0.68 -4.87
CA GLY A 117 1.16 -0.58 -4.85
C GLY A 117 1.75 -0.55 -6.26
N TYR A 118 1.23 -1.40 -7.15
CA TYR A 118 1.58 -1.42 -8.57
C TYR A 118 1.05 -0.18 -9.31
N VAL A 119 -0.24 0.13 -9.14
CA VAL A 119 -0.90 1.24 -9.81
C VAL A 119 -0.20 2.57 -9.54
N GLN A 120 0.12 2.87 -8.27
CA GLN A 120 0.76 4.14 -7.92
C GLN A 120 2.18 4.27 -8.45
N ALA A 121 2.90 3.16 -8.61
CA ALA A 121 4.25 3.18 -9.13
C ALA A 121 4.28 3.63 -10.60
N SER A 122 3.24 3.32 -11.37
CA SER A 122 3.08 3.81 -12.76
C SER A 122 2.81 5.33 -12.85
N LYS A 123 2.46 5.98 -11.73
CA LYS A 123 2.13 7.42 -11.65
C LYS A 123 3.35 8.21 -11.17
N GLN A 124 4.30 8.43 -12.08
CA GLN A 124 5.56 9.12 -11.77
C GLN A 124 5.35 10.59 -11.36
N GLN A 125 4.27 11.23 -11.79
CA GLN A 125 3.94 12.63 -11.47
C GLN A 125 3.01 12.76 -10.25
N ARG A 126 2.83 11.69 -9.45
CA ARG A 126 2.00 11.72 -8.24
C ARG A 126 2.58 12.68 -7.20
N LYS A 127 1.74 13.58 -6.68
CA LYS A 127 2.05 14.50 -5.59
C LYS A 127 1.40 14.07 -4.29
N PHE A 128 0.16 13.62 -4.34
CA PHE A 128 -0.58 13.13 -3.17
C PHE A 128 -1.14 11.74 -3.39
N LEU A 129 -1.12 10.94 -2.33
CA LEU A 129 -1.74 9.63 -2.23
C LEU A 129 -2.65 9.64 -1.00
N SER A 130 -3.85 9.07 -1.12
CA SER A 130 -4.78 8.94 0.01
C SER A 130 -5.77 7.81 -0.23
N CYS A 131 -6.60 7.49 0.75
CA CYS A 131 -7.74 6.60 0.62
C CYS A 131 -8.85 7.02 1.59
N SER A 132 -10.08 6.58 1.32
CA SER A 132 -11.16 6.79 2.28
C SER A 132 -10.90 6.08 3.60
N PRO A 133 -11.41 6.58 4.73
CA PRO A 133 -11.33 5.92 6.04
C PRO A 133 -11.85 4.48 6.06
N ASP A 134 -12.86 4.16 5.25
CA ASP A 134 -13.45 2.83 5.09
C ASP A 134 -12.76 1.94 4.04
N LEU A 135 -11.70 2.46 3.39
CA LEU A 135 -10.95 1.79 2.32
C LEU A 135 -11.76 1.43 1.08
N SER A 136 -12.95 2.01 0.91
CA SER A 136 -13.78 1.80 -0.28
C SER A 136 -13.15 2.37 -1.56
N TYR A 137 -12.30 3.38 -1.46
CA TYR A 137 -11.54 3.92 -2.59
C TYR A 137 -10.18 4.51 -2.20
N ALA A 138 -9.30 4.62 -3.19
CA ALA A 138 -7.99 5.25 -3.09
C ALA A 138 -7.82 6.35 -4.15
N LEU A 139 -6.94 7.31 -3.86
CA LEU A 139 -6.69 8.49 -4.68
C LEU A 139 -5.22 8.61 -5.03
N ILE A 140 -4.96 8.98 -6.28
CA ILE A 140 -3.66 9.45 -6.73
C ILE A 140 -3.87 10.81 -7.38
N CYS A 141 -3.28 11.86 -6.82
CA CYS A 141 -3.32 13.19 -7.40
C CYS A 141 -1.95 13.55 -7.97
N GLU A 142 -1.93 14.02 -9.23
CA GLU A 142 -0.76 14.67 -9.81
C GLU A 142 -0.69 16.13 -9.35
N ALA A 143 0.45 16.80 -9.55
CA ALA A 143 0.60 18.21 -9.15
C ALA A 143 -0.41 19.12 -9.87
N GLU A 144 -0.61 18.87 -11.16
CA GLU A 144 -1.56 19.60 -11.99
C GLU A 144 -2.59 18.65 -12.62
N ARG A 145 -3.83 19.11 -12.69
CA ARG A 145 -4.91 18.61 -13.56
C ARG A 145 -5.50 17.24 -13.27
N HIS A 146 -4.75 16.23 -12.83
CA HIS A 146 -5.29 14.86 -12.80
C HIS A 146 -5.44 14.28 -11.41
N ILE A 147 -6.62 13.71 -11.19
CA ILE A 147 -6.93 12.91 -10.01
C ILE A 147 -7.44 11.57 -10.50
N PHE A 148 -6.79 10.51 -10.05
CA PHE A 148 -7.18 9.14 -10.31
C PHE A 148 -7.88 8.58 -9.07
N ILE A 149 -9.11 8.10 -9.24
CA ILE A 149 -9.92 7.47 -8.20
C ILE A 149 -9.97 5.97 -8.47
N TYR A 150 -9.48 5.17 -7.54
CA TYR A 150 -9.43 3.72 -7.62
C TYR A 150 -10.42 3.09 -6.66
N LYS A 151 -11.25 2.19 -7.15
CA LYS A 151 -12.20 1.42 -6.35
C LYS A 151 -11.99 -0.07 -6.58
N ALA A 152 -11.73 -0.83 -5.51
CA ALA A 152 -11.44 -2.26 -5.59
C ALA A 152 -12.61 -3.08 -6.14
N SER A 153 -13.85 -2.63 -5.90
CA SER A 153 -15.03 -3.22 -6.51
C SER A 153 -16.08 -2.16 -6.79
N TYR A 154 -16.38 -1.96 -8.07
CA TYR A 154 -17.77 -1.77 -8.45
C TYR A 154 -18.28 -3.18 -8.79
N GLY A 155 -19.52 -3.50 -8.42
CA GLY A 155 -20.15 -4.68 -9.02
C GLY A 155 -20.00 -4.55 -10.52
N ALA A 156 -19.23 -5.45 -11.16
CA ALA A 156 -19.03 -5.36 -12.60
C ALA A 156 -20.35 -5.76 -13.23
N GLU A 157 -21.23 -4.80 -13.51
CA GLU A 157 -22.49 -5.08 -14.17
C GLU A 157 -22.19 -5.79 -15.49
N GLY A 158 -22.56 -7.08 -15.57
CA GLY A 158 -22.46 -7.89 -16.77
C GLY A 158 -21.23 -8.79 -16.92
N LEU A 159 -20.15 -8.63 -16.13
CA LEU A 159 -18.99 -9.55 -16.21
C LEU A 159 -19.17 -10.72 -15.25
N ARG A 160 -19.37 -11.91 -15.82
CA ARG A 160 -19.50 -13.18 -15.09
C ARG A 160 -18.53 -14.20 -15.66
N HIS A 161 -18.00 -15.07 -14.82
CA HIS A 161 -17.35 -16.27 -15.32
C HIS A 161 -18.37 -17.04 -16.18
N ARG A 162 -17.91 -17.65 -17.29
CA ARG A 162 -18.74 -18.39 -18.26
C ARG A 162 -19.71 -19.38 -17.59
N ASN A 163 -19.33 -19.91 -16.40
CA ASN A 163 -20.12 -20.82 -15.59
C ASN A 163 -20.18 -20.40 -14.08
N GLY A 164 -20.01 -19.12 -13.73
CA GLY A 164 -19.75 -18.76 -12.33
C GLY A 164 -20.24 -17.38 -11.87
N SER A 165 -19.74 -16.99 -10.70
CA SER A 165 -20.05 -15.73 -10.02
C SER A 165 -19.66 -14.51 -10.85
N GLN A 166 -20.24 -13.38 -10.46
CA GLN A 166 -19.88 -12.07 -11.01
C GLN A 166 -18.42 -11.76 -10.68
N VAL A 167 -17.67 -11.27 -11.66
CA VAL A 167 -16.27 -10.90 -11.49
C VAL A 167 -16.23 -9.50 -10.90
N SER A 168 -15.59 -9.31 -9.75
CA SER A 168 -15.29 -7.96 -9.26
C SER A 168 -14.03 -7.46 -9.97
N ILE A 169 -14.14 -6.36 -10.70
CA ILE A 169 -13.00 -5.71 -11.35
C ILE A 169 -12.78 -4.35 -10.69
N GLY A 170 -11.54 -4.07 -10.32
CA GLY A 170 -11.15 -2.76 -9.84
C GLY A 170 -11.34 -1.71 -10.95
N GLN A 171 -11.97 -0.58 -10.63
CA GLN A 171 -12.17 0.51 -11.59
C GLN A 171 -11.28 1.69 -11.24
N GLN A 172 -10.76 2.33 -12.28
CA GLN A 172 -10.09 3.62 -12.21
C GLN A 172 -10.97 4.67 -12.89
N LYS A 173 -11.23 5.78 -12.22
CA LYS A 173 -11.79 7.00 -12.83
C LYS A 173 -10.73 8.09 -12.86
N LEU A 174 -10.73 8.88 -13.93
CA LEU A 174 -9.89 10.06 -14.08
C LEU A 174 -10.78 11.30 -13.99
N VAL A 175 -10.40 12.23 -13.12
CA VAL A 175 -10.99 13.58 -13.05
C VAL A 175 -9.93 14.57 -13.52
N SER A 176 -10.30 15.38 -14.52
CA SER A 176 -9.47 16.45 -15.04
C SER A 176 -9.95 17.80 -14.50
N LEU A 177 -9.08 18.49 -13.76
CA LEU A 177 -9.31 19.81 -13.21
C LEU A 177 -8.75 20.86 -14.17
N GLU A 178 -9.59 21.40 -15.04
CA GLU A 178 -9.21 22.50 -15.92
C GLU A 178 -9.33 23.84 -15.17
N GLY A 179 -8.30 24.70 -15.30
CA GLY A 179 -8.33 26.07 -14.79
C GLY A 179 -8.31 26.24 -13.26
N SER A 180 -8.06 25.18 -12.49
CA SER A 180 -8.09 25.22 -11.02
C SER A 180 -6.72 25.50 -10.36
N GLY A 181 -5.64 25.59 -11.14
CA GLY A 181 -4.27 25.75 -10.62
C GLY A 181 -3.67 24.46 -10.04
N GLU A 182 -2.53 24.58 -9.37
CA GLU A 182 -1.85 23.45 -8.74
C GLU A 182 -2.67 22.89 -7.57
N ILE A 183 -2.68 21.56 -7.40
CA ILE A 183 -3.22 20.91 -6.20
C ILE A 183 -2.18 21.07 -5.08
N ILE A 184 -2.59 21.65 -3.96
CA ILE A 184 -1.72 21.90 -2.78
C ILE A 184 -2.16 21.12 -1.53
N GLY A 185 -3.34 20.50 -1.55
CA GLY A 185 -3.79 19.63 -0.48
C GLY A 185 -4.89 18.65 -0.92
N LEU A 186 -4.98 17.53 -0.20
CA LEU A 186 -5.94 16.47 -0.43
C LEU A 186 -6.46 15.92 0.91
N CYS A 187 -7.77 15.77 1.02
CA CYS A 187 -8.44 15.00 2.08
C CYS A 187 -9.39 13.99 1.44
N ALA A 188 -9.42 12.77 1.94
CA ALA A 188 -10.33 11.73 1.48
C ALA A 188 -11.26 11.33 2.63
N GLU A 189 -12.56 11.43 2.40
CA GLU A 189 -13.63 11.00 3.29
C GLU A 189 -14.39 9.84 2.65
N ASN A 190 -15.25 9.12 3.38
CA ASN A 190 -15.94 7.95 2.82
C ASN A 190 -16.80 8.28 1.59
N ASP A 191 -17.44 9.46 1.58
CA ASP A 191 -18.40 9.85 0.53
C ASP A 191 -17.90 10.96 -0.38
N CYS A 192 -16.72 11.54 -0.10
CA CYS A 192 -16.17 12.60 -0.92
C CYS A 192 -14.65 12.74 -0.78
N ALA A 193 -14.03 13.35 -1.78
CA ALA A 193 -12.65 13.85 -1.70
C ALA A 193 -12.65 15.37 -1.76
N ILE A 194 -11.89 16.01 -0.88
CA ILE A 194 -11.72 17.46 -0.83
C ILE A 194 -10.33 17.79 -1.34
N LEU A 195 -10.25 18.67 -2.34
CA LEU A 195 -9.01 19.16 -2.90
C LEU A 195 -8.85 20.63 -2.58
N LEU A 196 -7.68 21.00 -2.07
CA LEU A 196 -7.25 22.37 -1.97
C LEU A 196 -6.35 22.65 -3.17
N THR A 197 -6.75 23.60 -4.01
CA THR A 197 -5.92 24.13 -5.09
C THR A 197 -5.48 25.55 -4.77
N GLU A 198 -4.61 26.14 -5.59
CA GLU A 198 -4.18 27.54 -5.43
C GLU A 198 -5.33 28.55 -5.48
N SER A 199 -6.44 28.20 -6.13
CA SER A 199 -7.54 29.12 -6.40
C SER A 199 -8.88 28.69 -5.83
N HIS A 200 -9.09 27.39 -5.54
CA HIS A 200 -10.37 26.84 -5.16
C HIS A 200 -10.25 25.73 -4.11
N VAL A 201 -11.34 25.50 -3.38
CA VAL A 201 -11.58 24.24 -2.66
C VAL A 201 -12.63 23.46 -3.44
N LEU A 202 -12.28 22.27 -3.90
CA LEU A 202 -13.14 21.41 -4.71
C LEU A 202 -13.56 20.19 -3.91
N VAL A 203 -14.80 19.74 -4.13
CA VAL A 203 -15.33 18.51 -3.55
C VAL A 203 -15.73 17.57 -4.68
N LEU A 204 -15.19 16.34 -4.67
CA LEU A 204 -15.53 15.27 -5.60
C LEU A 204 -16.39 14.24 -4.87
N GLN A 205 -17.51 13.83 -5.47
CA GLN A 205 -18.44 12.81 -4.94
C GLN A 205 -18.71 11.73 -5.99
#